data_AF-A0A409XBB1-F1
#
_entry.id   AF-A0A409XBB1-F1
#
_cell.length_a   1.000
_cell.length_b   1.000
_cell.length_c   1.000
_cell.angle_alpha   90.00
_cell.angle_beta   90.00
_cell.angle_gamma   90.00
#
_symmetry.space_group_name_H-M   'P 1'
#
loop_
_entity.id
_entity.type
_entity.pdbx_description
1 polymer ?
#
loop_
_entity_poly.entity_id
_entity_poly.type
_entity_poly.pdbx_seq_one_letter_code
_entity_poly.pdbx_strand_id
1 'polypeptide(L)'
;MTRLQFTSNEQYYLVNDDWTELSFLLSKKLLERPQFDIARWFAVRLDCLWVPWRLRVPKEIYKPRIPIGDPRGAVAELLLADGINAYYPCIQDDFDPEARFYVHLKDFGSAFYVIEDADLDIQTDISIELLDNPKLDLVNWYQCRIKEAYLQSSSIIVKSWDSDYVKRRRAASPIVISDSDSDSDDEDWETISDIPGLEPIT
;
A
#
# COMPACT_ATOMS: atom_id res chain seq x y z
N MET A 1 -17.06 8.46 3.76
CA MET A 1 -16.65 8.86 2.42
C MET A 1 -17.92 9.26 1.70
N THR A 2 -17.97 10.40 1.02
CA THR A 2 -19.16 10.77 0.24
C THR A 2 -19.03 10.21 -1.17
N ARG A 3 -19.94 9.35 -1.60
CA ARG A 3 -19.93 8.62 -2.87
C ARG A 3 -21.16 8.95 -3.71
N LEU A 4 -20.95 9.10 -5.02
CA LEU A 4 -22.02 9.22 -6.02
C LEU A 4 -22.36 7.83 -6.56
N GLN A 5 -23.60 7.37 -6.36
CA GLN A 5 -24.11 6.12 -6.89
C GLN A 5 -25.19 6.40 -7.95
N PHE A 6 -25.21 5.60 -9.01
CA PHE A 6 -26.22 5.69 -10.06
C PHE A 6 -27.53 5.08 -9.56
N THR A 7 -28.66 5.75 -9.82
CA THR A 7 -29.99 5.15 -9.63
C THR A 7 -30.48 4.56 -10.94
N SER A 8 -31.25 3.46 -10.89
CA SER A 8 -31.74 2.74 -12.08
C SER A 8 -32.60 3.58 -13.03
N ASN A 9 -33.02 4.78 -12.62
CA ASN A 9 -33.94 5.63 -13.36
C ASN A 9 -33.25 6.67 -14.27
N GLU A 10 -31.93 6.62 -14.45
CA GLU A 10 -31.09 7.47 -15.34
C GLU A 10 -31.20 9.02 -15.18
N GLN A 11 -32.17 9.52 -14.43
CA GLN A 11 -32.50 10.94 -14.28
C GLN A 11 -31.88 11.53 -13.01
N TYR A 12 -31.49 10.68 -12.06
CA TYR A 12 -30.98 11.07 -10.75
C TYR A 12 -29.74 10.26 -10.36
N TYR A 13 -28.82 10.94 -9.68
CA TYR A 13 -27.72 10.36 -8.94
C TYR A 13 -28.07 10.35 -7.46
N LEU A 14 -27.65 9.31 -6.76
CA LEU A 14 -27.70 9.24 -5.31
C LEU A 14 -26.35 9.73 -4.78
N VAL A 15 -26.35 10.82 -4.03
CA VAL A 15 -25.18 11.30 -3.29
C VAL A 15 -25.29 10.74 -1.88
N ASN A 16 -24.49 9.72 -1.57
CA ASN A 16 -24.40 9.12 -0.25
C ASN A 16 -23.23 9.69 0.50
N ASP A 17 -23.42 10.00 1.77
CA ASP A 17 -22.34 10.28 2.69
C ASP A 17 -22.27 9.19 3.74
N ASP A 18 -21.31 8.27 3.58
CA ASP A 18 -21.13 7.11 4.45
C ASP A 18 -20.78 7.51 5.89
N TRP A 19 -20.37 8.76 6.13
CA TRP A 19 -20.05 9.25 7.48
C TRP A 19 -21.27 9.75 8.25
N THR A 20 -22.29 10.23 7.53
CA THR A 20 -23.53 10.73 8.13
C THR A 20 -24.72 9.82 7.88
N GLU A 21 -24.52 8.74 7.11
CA GLU A 21 -25.57 7.84 6.62
C GLU A 21 -26.67 8.58 5.84
N LEU A 22 -26.34 9.76 5.30
CA LEU A 22 -27.30 10.59 4.57
C LEU A 22 -27.21 10.33 3.06
N SER A 23 -28.39 10.23 2.45
CA SER A 23 -28.53 10.03 1.01
C SER A 23 -29.37 11.15 0.42
N PHE A 24 -28.88 11.77 -0.66
CA PHE A 24 -29.61 12.80 -1.37
C PHE A 24 -29.73 12.50 -2.85
N LEU A 25 -30.93 12.70 -3.41
CA LEU A 25 -31.13 12.63 -4.85
C LEU A 25 -30.66 13.93 -5.51
N LEU A 26 -29.76 13.79 -6.47
CA LEU A 26 -29.21 14.84 -7.30
C LEU A 26 -29.64 14.64 -8.75
N SER A 27 -30.31 15.61 -9.35
CA SER A 27 -30.74 15.49 -10.76
C SER A 27 -29.54 15.54 -11.71
N LYS A 28 -29.51 14.63 -12.70
CA LYS A 28 -28.49 14.61 -13.76
C LYS A 28 -28.39 15.94 -14.52
N LYS A 29 -29.53 16.60 -14.78
CA LYS A 29 -29.59 17.92 -15.45
C LYS A 29 -28.86 19.04 -14.70
N LEU A 30 -28.62 18.88 -13.40
CA LEU A 30 -27.83 19.84 -12.62
C LEU A 30 -26.34 19.63 -12.86
N LEU A 31 -25.88 18.37 -12.91
CA LEU A 31 -24.48 18.02 -13.19
C LEU A 31 -24.05 18.39 -14.61
N GLU A 32 -24.98 18.39 -15.56
CA GLU A 32 -24.73 18.83 -16.94
C GLU A 32 -24.44 20.35 -17.04
N ARG A 33 -24.68 21.13 -15.97
CA ARG A 33 -24.41 22.56 -15.96
C ARG A 33 -22.96 22.79 -15.51
N PRO A 34 -22.12 23.45 -16.31
CA PRO A 34 -20.70 23.64 -15.96
C PRO A 34 -20.51 24.52 -14.72
N GLN A 35 -21.45 25.41 -14.40
CA GLN A 35 -21.41 26.21 -13.17
C GLN A 35 -21.96 25.49 -11.92
N PHE A 36 -22.40 24.23 -12.04
CA PHE A 36 -22.97 23.51 -10.91
C PHE A 36 -21.86 22.97 -10.01
N ASP A 37 -21.80 23.52 -8.80
CA ASP A 37 -20.89 23.08 -7.75
C ASP A 37 -21.60 22.08 -6.84
N ILE A 38 -21.32 20.79 -7.05
CA ILE A 38 -21.88 19.71 -6.23
C ILE A 38 -21.45 19.82 -4.77
N ALA A 39 -20.21 20.24 -4.51
CA ALA A 39 -19.67 20.41 -3.15
C ALA A 39 -20.49 21.43 -2.38
N ARG A 40 -20.72 22.59 -2.99
CA ARG A 40 -21.57 23.63 -2.42
C ARG A 40 -23.02 23.19 -2.28
N TRP A 41 -23.59 22.50 -3.28
CA TRP A 41 -24.96 22.01 -3.24
C TRP A 41 -25.19 21.05 -2.05
N PHE A 42 -24.25 20.13 -1.82
CA PHE A 42 -24.34 19.18 -0.72
C PHE A 42 -24.10 19.85 0.64
N ALA A 43 -23.11 20.75 0.74
CA ALA A 43 -22.83 21.50 1.96
C ALA A 43 -24.05 22.29 2.44
N VAL A 44 -24.79 22.94 1.53
CA VAL A 44 -26.04 23.64 1.88
C VAL A 44 -27.10 22.68 2.44
N ARG A 45 -27.17 21.46 1.93
CA ARG A 45 -28.16 20.46 2.40
C ARG A 45 -27.77 19.85 3.74
N LEU A 46 -26.49 19.60 3.98
CA LEU A 46 -25.98 19.27 5.32
C LEU A 46 -26.27 20.42 6.30
N ASP A 47 -26.01 21.66 5.90
CA ASP A 47 -26.28 22.84 6.72
C ASP A 47 -27.74 22.92 7.20
N CYS A 48 -28.69 22.58 6.33
CA CYS A 48 -30.13 22.56 6.66
C CYS A 48 -30.54 21.41 7.59
N LEU A 49 -29.87 20.26 7.55
CA LEU A 49 -30.20 19.12 8.42
C LEU A 49 -29.60 19.25 9.83
N TRP A 50 -28.47 19.96 9.95
CA TRP A 50 -27.72 20.10 11.20
C TRP A 50 -28.14 21.31 12.05
N VAL A 51 -29.19 22.05 11.64
CA VAL A 51 -29.71 23.24 12.34
C VAL A 51 -30.01 23.00 13.84
N PRO A 52 -30.52 21.82 14.29
CA PRO A 52 -30.74 21.60 15.73
C PRO A 52 -29.44 21.53 16.56
N TRP A 53 -28.31 21.11 15.96
CA TRP A 53 -27.01 20.98 16.65
C TRP A 53 -26.16 22.27 16.59
N ARG A 54 -26.39 23.11 15.57
CA ARG A 54 -25.64 24.36 15.33
C ARG A 54 -25.92 25.50 16.30
N LEU A 55 -26.96 25.39 17.14
CA LEU A 55 -27.22 26.36 18.21
C LEU A 55 -26.28 26.20 19.42
N ARG A 56 -25.41 25.16 19.45
CA ARG A 56 -24.47 24.91 20.55
C ARG A 56 -23.00 25.23 20.27
N VAL A 57 -22.62 25.53 19.02
CA VAL A 57 -21.20 25.74 18.66
C VAL A 57 -21.03 27.15 18.08
N PRO A 58 -20.11 27.97 18.61
CA PRO A 58 -19.84 29.31 18.07
C PRO A 58 -19.49 29.26 16.57
N LYS A 59 -20.09 30.16 15.79
CA LYS A 59 -19.91 30.29 14.32
C LYS A 59 -18.44 30.39 13.89
N GLU A 60 -17.56 30.82 14.77
CA GLU A 60 -16.12 31.04 14.52
C GLU A 60 -15.30 29.73 14.44
N ILE A 61 -15.82 28.62 14.99
CA ILE A 61 -15.19 27.29 14.95
C ILE A 61 -15.57 26.54 13.66
N TYR A 62 -16.69 26.93 13.03
CA TYR A 62 -17.24 26.24 11.87
C TYR A 62 -16.60 26.76 10.58
N LYS A 63 -15.55 26.07 10.12
CA LYS A 63 -15.12 26.11 8.70
C LYS A 63 -15.65 24.86 8.01
N PRO A 64 -16.88 24.82 7.47
CA PRO A 64 -17.33 23.68 6.71
C PRO A 64 -16.73 23.80 5.30
N ARG A 65 -15.48 23.38 5.18
CA ARG A 65 -14.97 22.81 3.93
C ARG A 65 -14.78 21.33 4.20
N ILE A 66 -15.89 20.61 4.29
CA ILE A 66 -15.86 19.16 4.06
C ILE A 66 -15.84 19.04 2.54
N PRO A 67 -14.69 18.84 1.88
CA PRO A 67 -14.69 18.60 0.45
C PRO A 67 -15.53 17.34 0.19
N ILE A 68 -16.38 17.37 -0.83
CA ILE A 68 -16.97 16.14 -1.35
C ILE A 68 -15.85 15.37 -2.02
N GLY A 69 -15.65 14.14 -1.55
CA GLY A 69 -14.60 13.27 -2.05
C GLY A 69 -13.20 13.69 -1.60
N ASP A 70 -12.22 12.89 -2.02
CA ASP A 70 -10.81 13.08 -1.73
C ASP A 70 -10.03 13.05 -3.06
N PRO A 71 -10.01 14.17 -3.81
CA PRO A 71 -9.40 14.17 -5.13
C PRO A 71 -7.90 13.89 -5.08
N ARG A 72 -7.22 14.22 -3.98
CA ARG A 72 -5.80 13.95 -3.81
C ARG A 72 -5.54 12.46 -3.62
N GLY A 73 -6.28 11.84 -2.70
CA GLY A 73 -6.21 10.40 -2.46
C GLY A 73 -6.53 9.63 -3.75
N ALA A 74 -7.64 9.95 -4.39
CA ALA A 74 -8.07 9.26 -5.62
C ALA A 74 -7.07 9.40 -6.78
N VAL A 75 -6.49 10.60 -6.99
CA VAL A 75 -5.47 10.78 -8.03
C VAL A 75 -4.20 10.01 -7.67
N ALA A 76 -3.78 10.02 -6.41
CA ALA A 76 -2.61 9.27 -5.96
C ALA A 76 -2.79 7.76 -6.13
N GLU A 77 -3.96 7.22 -5.77
CA GLU A 77 -4.33 5.80 -5.98
C GLU A 77 -4.18 5.41 -7.45
N LEU A 78 -4.78 6.18 -8.36
CA LEU A 78 -4.73 5.90 -9.80
C LEU A 78 -3.30 5.94 -10.35
N LEU A 79 -2.51 6.96 -9.98
CA LEU A 79 -1.12 7.08 -10.41
C LEU A 79 -0.26 5.90 -9.92
N LEU A 80 -0.49 5.43 -8.69
CA LEU A 80 0.23 4.28 -8.14
C LEU A 80 -0.23 2.98 -8.79
N ALA A 81 -1.54 2.77 -8.96
CA ALA A 81 -2.09 1.59 -9.61
C ALA A 81 -1.54 1.43 -11.04
N ASP A 82 -1.57 2.49 -11.85
CA ASP A 82 -1.02 2.45 -13.21
C ASP A 82 0.50 2.34 -13.22
N GLY A 83 1.16 3.16 -12.40
CA GLY A 83 2.61 3.31 -12.41
C GLY A 83 3.35 2.13 -11.81
N ILE A 84 2.93 1.65 -10.65
CA ILE A 84 3.62 0.57 -9.93
C ILE A 84 3.34 -0.79 -10.56
N ASN A 85 2.12 -1.08 -11.01
CA ASN A 85 1.82 -2.38 -11.62
C ASN A 85 2.66 -2.64 -12.88
N ALA A 86 3.13 -1.60 -13.58
CA ALA A 86 4.05 -1.74 -14.70
C ALA A 86 5.44 -2.27 -14.31
N TYR A 87 5.92 -1.98 -13.09
CA TYR A 87 7.24 -2.39 -12.60
C TYR A 87 7.18 -3.57 -11.61
N TYR A 88 6.09 -3.64 -10.85
CA TYR A 88 5.84 -4.62 -9.80
C TYR A 88 4.40 -5.11 -9.96
N PRO A 89 4.12 -6.07 -10.87
CA PRO A 89 2.80 -6.67 -10.98
C PRO A 89 2.38 -7.31 -9.66
N CYS A 90 1.06 -7.37 -9.40
CA CYS A 90 0.51 -8.07 -8.24
C CYS A 90 1.03 -9.51 -8.17
N ILE A 91 1.46 -9.93 -6.99
CA ILE A 91 2.00 -11.29 -6.76
C ILE A 91 0.87 -12.30 -6.61
N GLN A 92 -0.29 -11.85 -6.11
CA GLN A 92 -1.47 -12.67 -5.90
C GLN A 92 -2.33 -12.75 -7.17
N ASP A 93 -2.44 -13.94 -7.78
CA ASP A 93 -3.16 -14.17 -9.04
C ASP A 93 -4.66 -13.80 -8.99
N ASP A 94 -5.29 -13.88 -7.80
CA ASP A 94 -6.71 -13.57 -7.58
C ASP A 94 -6.95 -12.11 -7.16
N PHE A 95 -5.88 -11.30 -7.06
CA PHE A 95 -5.96 -9.95 -6.53
C PHE A 95 -6.20 -8.93 -7.64
N ASP A 96 -7.20 -8.06 -7.45
CA ASP A 96 -7.51 -7.01 -8.40
C ASP A 96 -6.41 -5.94 -8.39
N PRO A 97 -5.65 -5.76 -9.47
CA PRO A 97 -4.57 -4.77 -9.54
C PRO A 97 -5.07 -3.32 -9.36
N GLU A 98 -6.35 -3.05 -9.66
CA GLU A 98 -6.95 -1.73 -9.44
C GLU A 98 -7.28 -1.48 -7.95
N ALA A 99 -7.36 -2.53 -7.14
CA ALA A 99 -7.67 -2.45 -5.70
C ALA A 99 -6.42 -2.53 -4.80
N ARG A 100 -5.22 -2.53 -5.37
CA ARG A 100 -3.96 -2.68 -4.63
C ARG A 100 -3.65 -1.53 -3.69
N PHE A 101 -3.90 -0.30 -4.14
CA PHE A 101 -3.54 0.89 -3.39
C PHE A 101 -4.76 1.53 -2.75
N TYR A 102 -4.61 1.91 -1.49
CA TYR A 102 -5.57 2.76 -0.80
C TYR A 102 -4.85 3.99 -0.24
N VAL A 103 -5.33 5.17 -0.61
CA VAL A 103 -4.72 6.45 -0.22
C VAL A 103 -5.75 7.34 0.43
N HIS A 104 -5.54 7.61 1.72
CA HIS A 104 -6.50 8.34 2.54
C HIS A 104 -5.80 9.28 3.52
N LEU A 105 -6.51 10.31 3.96
CA LEU A 105 -6.04 11.17 5.05
C LEU A 105 -5.80 10.34 6.31
N LYS A 106 -4.63 10.53 6.93
CA LYS A 106 -4.24 9.80 8.14
C LYS A 106 -5.25 9.98 9.29
N ASP A 107 -5.64 11.23 9.51
CA ASP A 107 -6.62 11.64 10.53
C ASP A 107 -7.36 12.89 10.03
N PHE A 108 -8.51 13.20 10.64
CA PHE A 108 -9.24 14.43 10.33
C PHE A 108 -8.38 15.67 10.63
N GLY A 109 -8.09 16.46 9.59
CA GLY A 109 -7.23 17.65 9.70
C GLY A 109 -5.73 17.35 9.69
N SER A 110 -5.33 16.11 9.41
CA SER A 110 -3.91 15.75 9.25
C SER A 110 -3.27 16.48 8.06
N ALA A 111 -1.98 16.76 8.18
CA ALA A 111 -1.13 17.24 7.09
C ALA A 111 -0.57 16.10 6.21
N PHE A 112 -0.97 14.85 6.49
CA PHE A 112 -0.45 13.64 5.88
C PHE A 112 -1.56 12.73 5.38
N TYR A 113 -1.27 12.10 4.24
CA TYR A 113 -1.97 10.94 3.71
C TYR A 113 -1.19 9.68 4.05
N VAL A 114 -1.91 8.57 4.15
CA VAL A 114 -1.40 7.22 4.27
C VAL A 114 -1.60 6.54 2.93
N ILE A 115 -0.55 5.90 2.42
CA ILE A 115 -0.60 5.00 1.27
C ILE A 115 -0.45 3.57 1.81
N GLU A 116 -1.45 2.74 1.54
CA GLU A 116 -1.47 1.31 1.87
C GLU A 116 -1.34 0.52 0.56
N ASP A 117 -0.37 -0.39 0.51
CA ASP A 117 -0.19 -1.37 -0.56
C ASP A 117 -0.55 -2.75 -0.01
N ALA A 118 -1.72 -3.23 -0.41
CA ALA A 118 -2.29 -4.48 0.08
C ALA A 118 -1.52 -5.72 -0.41
N ASP A 119 -0.81 -5.65 -1.53
CA ASP A 119 -0.06 -6.79 -2.08
C ASP A 119 1.30 -6.95 -1.36
N LEU A 120 1.96 -5.84 -1.06
CA LEU A 120 3.26 -5.84 -0.37
C LEU A 120 3.19 -5.67 1.15
N ASP A 121 2.00 -5.44 1.71
CA ASP A 121 1.79 -5.11 3.13
C ASP A 121 2.65 -3.92 3.59
N ILE A 122 2.74 -2.89 2.73
CA ILE A 122 3.51 -1.66 3.00
C ILE A 122 2.54 -0.53 3.32
N GLN A 123 2.76 0.12 4.47
CA GLN A 123 2.07 1.35 4.84
C GLN A 123 3.09 2.48 4.96
N THR A 124 2.86 3.60 4.27
CA THR A 124 3.77 4.75 4.30
C THR A 124 3.02 6.08 4.29
N ASP A 125 3.56 7.07 4.99
CA ASP A 125 2.99 8.40 5.07
C ASP A 125 3.58 9.32 3.99
N ILE A 126 2.72 10.14 3.38
CA ILE A 126 3.10 11.19 2.44
C ILE A 126 2.44 12.52 2.85
N SER A 127 3.18 13.62 2.81
CA SER A 127 2.62 14.93 3.17
C SER A 127 1.73 15.49 2.06
N ILE A 128 0.72 16.26 2.46
CA ILE A 128 -0.17 16.97 1.52
C ILE A 128 0.63 17.91 0.62
N GLU A 129 1.62 18.62 1.19
CA GLU A 129 2.48 19.54 0.43
C GLU A 129 3.24 18.83 -0.69
N LEU A 130 3.64 17.57 -0.46
CA LEU A 130 4.34 16.78 -1.47
C LEU A 130 3.37 16.31 -2.55
N LEU A 131 2.16 15.85 -2.19
CA LEU A 131 1.11 15.49 -3.14
C LEU A 131 0.61 16.68 -3.97
N ASP A 132 0.60 17.89 -3.40
CA ASP A 132 0.24 19.13 -4.10
C ASP A 132 1.37 19.65 -5.00
N ASN A 133 2.58 19.07 -4.94
CA ASN A 133 3.69 19.48 -5.79
C ASN A 133 3.61 18.80 -7.16
N PRO A 134 3.37 19.56 -8.26
CA PRO A 134 3.23 18.99 -9.61
C PRO A 134 4.53 18.41 -10.17
N LYS A 135 5.67 18.64 -9.51
CA LYS A 135 6.97 18.06 -9.88
C LYS A 135 7.26 16.74 -9.15
N LEU A 136 6.39 16.33 -8.22
CA LEU A 136 6.52 15.04 -7.57
C LEU A 136 6.29 13.94 -8.59
N ASP A 137 7.29 13.07 -8.75
CA ASP A 137 7.10 11.76 -9.36
C ASP A 137 6.70 10.77 -8.27
N LEU A 138 5.39 10.62 -8.07
CA LEU A 138 4.82 9.80 -6.99
C LEU A 138 5.22 8.32 -7.15
N VAL A 139 5.30 7.84 -8.39
CA VAL A 139 5.63 6.45 -8.71
C VAL A 139 7.08 6.17 -8.32
N ASN A 140 8.03 6.98 -8.78
CA ASN A 140 9.43 6.81 -8.41
C ASN A 140 9.68 7.01 -6.91
N TRP A 141 8.99 7.98 -6.30
CA TRP A 141 9.03 8.17 -4.85
C TRP A 141 8.58 6.90 -4.10
N TYR A 142 7.51 6.26 -4.55
CA TYR A 142 7.00 5.04 -3.92
C TYR A 142 7.91 3.83 -4.15
N GLN A 143 8.52 3.70 -5.33
CA GLN A 143 9.52 2.65 -5.60
C GLN A 143 10.71 2.71 -4.63
N CYS A 144 11.13 3.91 -4.20
CA CYS A 144 12.14 4.05 -3.17
C CYS A 144 11.68 3.43 -1.84
N ARG A 145 10.40 3.57 -1.48
CA ARG A 145 9.83 2.96 -0.26
C ARG A 145 9.77 1.44 -0.33
N ILE A 146 9.43 0.88 -1.49
CA ILE A 146 9.49 -0.57 -1.71
C ILE A 146 10.92 -1.09 -1.48
N LYS A 147 11.92 -0.40 -2.06
CA LYS A 147 13.34 -0.77 -1.90
C LYS A 147 13.80 -0.67 -0.44
N GLU A 148 13.40 0.39 0.27
CA GLU A 148 13.70 0.56 1.70
C GLU A 148 13.09 -0.56 2.55
N ALA A 149 11.81 -0.88 2.33
CA ALA A 149 11.12 -1.96 3.02
C ALA A 149 11.82 -3.31 2.80
N TYR A 150 12.20 -3.61 1.55
CA TYR A 150 12.95 -4.82 1.23
C TYR A 150 14.30 -4.91 1.96
N LEU A 151 15.06 -3.81 1.98
CA LEU A 151 16.35 -3.75 2.67
C LEU A 151 16.21 -3.92 4.20
N GLN A 152 15.15 -3.37 4.79
CA GLN A 152 14.87 -3.55 6.21
C GLN A 152 14.50 -5.00 6.54
N SER A 153 13.57 -5.59 5.78
CA SER A 153 13.14 -6.98 5.96
C SER A 153 14.29 -7.98 5.78
N SER A 154 15.11 -7.80 4.74
CA SER A 154 16.29 -8.65 4.51
C SER A 154 17.34 -8.51 5.63
N SER A 155 17.58 -7.31 6.14
CA SER A 155 18.48 -7.09 7.28
C SER A 155 18.02 -7.83 8.55
N ILE A 156 16.71 -7.86 8.80
CA ILE A 156 16.13 -8.58 9.94
C ILE A 156 16.31 -10.09 9.77
N ILE A 157 16.03 -10.63 8.58
CA ILE A 157 16.19 -12.07 8.27
C ILE A 157 17.65 -12.50 8.41
N VAL A 158 18.61 -11.72 7.91
CA VAL A 158 20.04 -12.05 8.03
C VAL A 158 20.48 -12.07 9.49
N LYS A 159 20.02 -11.12 10.31
CA LYS A 159 20.33 -11.08 11.76
C LYS A 159 19.69 -12.25 12.52
N SER A 160 18.48 -12.68 12.13
CA SER A 160 17.84 -13.83 12.78
C SER A 160 18.59 -15.13 12.45
N TRP A 161 19.02 -15.31 11.21
CA TRP A 161 19.83 -16.46 10.79
C TRP A 161 21.18 -16.53 11.51
N ASP A 162 21.86 -15.39 11.68
CA ASP A 162 23.13 -15.34 12.41
C ASP A 162 22.92 -15.71 13.90
N SER A 163 21.86 -15.19 14.52
CA SER A 163 21.47 -15.56 15.89
C SER A 163 21.21 -17.06 16.04
N ASP A 164 20.47 -17.67 15.11
CA ASP A 164 20.15 -19.09 15.14
C ASP A 164 21.35 -19.98 14.79
N TYR A 165 22.25 -19.52 13.93
CA TYR A 165 23.54 -20.17 13.69
C TYR A 165 24.42 -20.15 14.95
N VAL A 166 24.53 -19.01 15.64
CA VAL A 166 25.26 -18.89 16.91
C VAL A 166 24.66 -19.81 17.98
N LYS A 167 23.32 -19.88 18.10
CA LYS A 167 22.65 -20.79 19.03
C LYS A 167 22.94 -22.26 18.73
N ARG A 168 22.85 -22.70 17.46
CA ARG A 168 23.17 -24.07 17.05
C ARG A 168 24.62 -24.44 17.35
N ARG A 169 25.56 -23.54 17.07
CA ARG A 169 26.99 -23.72 17.38
C ARG A 169 27.28 -23.78 18.88
N ARG A 170 26.50 -23.10 19.73
CA ARG A 170 26.64 -23.20 21.20
C ARG A 170 25.96 -24.44 21.78
N ALA A 171 24.88 -24.91 21.16
CA ALA A 171 24.18 -26.13 21.56
C ALA A 171 24.95 -27.40 21.13
N ALA A 172 25.73 -27.30 20.05
CA ALA A 172 26.77 -28.27 19.73
C ALA A 172 27.97 -28.03 20.66
N SER A 173 27.96 -28.64 21.85
CA SER A 173 29.18 -28.82 22.64
C SER A 173 30.28 -29.45 21.77
N PRO A 174 31.58 -29.23 22.08
CA PRO A 174 32.66 -29.79 21.28
C PRO A 174 32.46 -31.30 21.19
N ILE A 175 32.45 -31.83 19.98
CA ILE A 175 32.69 -33.26 19.78
C ILE A 175 34.08 -33.48 20.38
N VAL A 176 34.12 -34.01 21.60
CA VAL A 176 35.33 -34.63 22.12
C VAL A 176 35.54 -35.80 21.19
N ILE A 177 36.37 -35.61 20.18
CA ILE A 177 36.97 -36.70 19.43
C ILE A 177 37.84 -37.38 20.49
N SER A 178 37.24 -38.33 21.20
CA SER A 178 37.98 -39.29 21.99
C SER A 178 38.77 -40.08 20.97
N ASP A 179 40.07 -39.83 20.91
CA ASP A 179 41.04 -40.70 20.25
C ASP A 179 40.87 -42.10 20.88
N SER A 180 40.00 -42.90 20.27
CA SER A 180 40.00 -44.34 20.44
C SER A 180 40.86 -44.87 19.32
N ASP A 181 42.11 -45.17 19.69
CA ASP A 181 43.06 -45.93 18.91
C ASP A 181 42.35 -47.09 18.18
N SER A 182 42.35 -47.04 16.87
CA SER A 182 41.98 -48.17 16.01
C SER A 182 43.02 -48.28 14.91
N ASP A 183 44.10 -48.98 15.26
CA ASP A 183 44.97 -49.68 14.32
C ASP A 183 44.14 -50.67 13.51
N SER A 184 44.18 -50.56 12.18
CA SER A 184 43.85 -51.64 11.24
C SER A 184 44.13 -51.19 9.80
N ASP A 185 45.37 -51.41 9.39
CA ASP A 185 45.87 -51.90 8.09
C ASP A 185 44.95 -51.83 6.83
N ASP A 186 45.54 -51.17 5.83
CA ASP A 186 45.70 -51.59 4.42
C ASP A 186 44.51 -51.70 3.43
N GLU A 187 44.80 -51.13 2.26
CA GLU A 187 44.44 -51.54 0.89
C GLU A 187 43.55 -50.60 0.04
N ASP A 188 44.21 -50.15 -1.04
CA ASP A 188 43.74 -49.94 -2.41
C ASP A 188 42.87 -48.72 -2.77
N TRP A 189 43.59 -47.65 -3.13
CA TRP A 189 43.09 -46.61 -4.03
C TRP A 189 43.12 -47.10 -5.48
N GLU A 190 42.06 -47.76 -5.94
CA GLU A 190 41.83 -47.89 -7.37
C GLU A 190 41.55 -46.51 -7.98
N THR A 191 42.47 -46.10 -8.84
CA THR A 191 42.37 -44.90 -9.66
C THR A 191 41.29 -45.13 -10.72
N ILE A 192 40.11 -44.53 -10.54
CA ILE A 192 39.09 -44.49 -11.61
C ILE A 192 39.53 -43.47 -12.65
N SER A 193 40.41 -43.90 -13.54
CA SER A 193 40.60 -43.29 -14.85
C SER A 193 39.60 -43.93 -15.80
N ASP A 194 38.49 -43.23 -16.09
CA ASP A 194 37.75 -43.29 -17.36
C ASP A 194 36.55 -42.33 -17.31
N ILE A 195 36.74 -41.09 -17.78
CA ILE A 195 35.64 -40.24 -18.25
C ILE A 195 35.70 -40.26 -19.79
N PRO A 196 34.86 -41.04 -20.47
CA PRO A 196 34.79 -41.00 -21.93
C PRO A 196 33.95 -39.80 -22.37
N GLY A 197 34.51 -38.94 -23.24
CA GLY A 197 33.70 -38.05 -24.08
C GLY A 197 33.94 -36.54 -23.97
N LEU A 198 35.19 -36.08 -23.98
CA LEU A 198 35.50 -34.70 -24.35
C LEU A 198 36.53 -34.67 -25.48
N GLU A 199 36.05 -34.57 -26.71
CA GLU A 199 36.91 -34.21 -27.84
C GLU A 199 37.27 -32.72 -27.75
N PRO A 200 38.56 -32.35 -27.87
CA PRO A 200 38.98 -30.96 -27.91
C PRO A 200 38.64 -30.34 -29.27
N ILE A 201 37.90 -29.23 -29.23
CA ILE A 201 37.58 -28.40 -30.39
C ILE A 201 38.88 -27.76 -30.90
N THR A 202 39.24 -28.04 -32.15
CA THR A 202 40.26 -27.32 -32.93
C THR A 202 39.71 -26.04 -33.52
#